data_AF-A0A1C9W9Y0-F1
#
_entry.id   AF-A0A1C9W9Y0-F1
#
_cell.length_a   1.000
_cell.length_b   1.000
_cell.length_c   1.000
_cell.angle_alpha   90.00
_cell.angle_beta   90.00
_cell.angle_gamma   90.00
#
_symmetry.space_group_name_H-M   'P 1'
#
loop_
_entity.id
_entity.type
_entity.pdbx_description
1 polymer ?
#
loop_
_entity_poly.entity_id
_entity_poly.type
_entity_poly.pdbx_seq_one_letter_code
_entity_poly.pdbx_strand_id
1 'polypeptide(L)'
;MWLAWIRFYCTLIVRTFLPRESEICLPDPEDAHSRRYSRRYRHKRGWVKNLWIAAGVLMLCFPLLPFVVPLGLLTSFISFALLDETA
;
A
#
# COMPACT_ATOMS: atom_id res chain seq x y z
N MET A 1 1.85 -8.03 -29.48
CA MET A 1 0.85 -7.55 -28.50
C MET A 1 1.15 -7.98 -27.07
N TRP A 2 1.28 -9.28 -26.79
CA TRP A 2 1.58 -9.81 -25.45
C TRP A 2 2.84 -9.25 -24.76
N LEU A 3 3.93 -9.06 -25.51
CA LEU A 3 5.17 -8.46 -24.98
C LEU A 3 4.99 -7.01 -24.51
N ALA A 4 4.08 -6.24 -25.13
CA ALA A 4 3.80 -4.87 -24.71
C ALA A 4 3.01 -4.84 -23.39
N TRP A 5 2.08 -5.78 -23.23
CA TRP A 5 1.31 -5.96 -21.99
C TRP A 5 2.23 -6.39 -20.85
N ILE A 6 3.13 -7.35 -21.08
CA ILE A 6 4.13 -7.78 -20.09
C ILE A 6 5.02 -6.61 -19.67
N ARG A 7 5.58 -5.85 -20.63
CA ARG A 7 6.39 -4.66 -20.31
C ARG A 7 5.61 -3.64 -19.50
N PHE A 8 4.35 -3.38 -19.86
CA PHE A 8 3.49 -2.44 -19.17
C PHE A 8 3.24 -2.84 -17.72
N TYR A 9 2.88 -4.10 -17.46
CA TYR A 9 2.70 -4.59 -16.09
C TYR A 9 4.01 -4.64 -15.29
N CYS A 10 5.13 -5.02 -15.92
CA CYS A 10 6.44 -4.94 -15.28
C CYS A 10 6.79 -3.51 -14.88
N THR A 11 6.56 -2.51 -15.74
CA THR A 11 6.78 -1.10 -15.38
C THR A 11 5.85 -0.61 -14.26
N LEU A 12 4.61 -1.09 -14.20
CA LEU A 12 3.69 -0.76 -13.11
C LEU A 12 4.14 -1.37 -11.79
N ILE A 13 4.59 -2.63 -11.79
CA ILE A 13 5.13 -3.32 -10.61
C ILE A 13 6.40 -2.62 -10.11
N VAL A 14 7.31 -2.24 -11.02
CA VAL A 14 8.53 -1.52 -10.64
C VAL A 14 8.20 -0.14 -10.04
N ARG A 15 7.23 0.59 -10.62
CA ARG A 15 6.81 1.89 -10.10
C ARG A 15 6.05 1.81 -8.77
N THR A 16 5.38 0.71 -8.45
CA THR A 16 4.77 0.51 -7.13
C THR A 16 5.81 0.13 -6.06
N PHE A 17 6.96 -0.39 -6.47
CA PHE A 17 8.10 -0.65 -5.59
C PHE A 17 9.03 0.56 -5.42
N LEU A 18 9.16 1.43 -6.43
CA LEU A 18 9.96 2.65 -6.30
C LEU A 18 9.30 3.63 -5.30
N PRO A 19 10.05 4.14 -4.30
CA PRO A 19 9.56 5.19 -3.42
C PRO A 19 9.24 6.43 -4.27
N ARG A 20 8.03 6.96 -4.10
CA ARG A 20 7.54 8.12 -4.84
C ARG A 20 8.40 9.35 -4.48
N GLU A 21 8.97 10.00 -5.49
CA GLU A 21 9.84 11.21 -5.51
C GLU A 21 9.45 12.39 -4.58
N SER A 22 8.32 12.33 -3.86
CA SER A 22 7.92 13.34 -2.88
C SER A 22 8.82 13.39 -1.62
N GLU A 23 9.98 12.71 -1.62
CA GLU A 23 10.89 12.62 -0.46
C GLU A 23 11.90 13.78 -0.34
N ILE A 24 11.89 14.76 -1.26
CA ILE A 24 12.84 15.90 -1.24
C ILE A 24 12.25 17.20 -0.66
N CYS A 25 11.02 17.18 -0.12
CA CYS A 25 10.52 18.33 0.64
C CYS A 25 10.99 18.25 2.09
N LEU A 26 11.87 19.17 2.47
CA LEU A 26 12.28 19.42 3.86
C LEU A 26 11.02 19.69 4.70
N PRO A 27 10.87 19.03 5.88
CA PRO A 27 9.70 19.24 6.72
C PRO A 27 9.74 20.66 7.30
N ASP A 28 8.72 21.46 7.01
CA ASP A 28 8.48 22.75 7.63
C ASP A 28 8.01 22.53 9.08
N PRO A 29 8.67 23.09 10.10
CA PRO A 29 8.29 22.91 11.51
C PRO A 29 6.89 23.44 11.86
N GLU A 30 6.28 24.29 11.03
CA GLU A 30 4.97 24.92 11.30
C GLU A 30 3.77 24.08 10.80
N ASP A 31 4.00 22.98 10.05
CA ASP A 31 2.91 22.18 9.50
C ASP A 31 2.38 21.13 10.48
N ALA A 32 1.12 21.27 10.93
CA ALA A 32 0.37 20.23 11.65
C ALA A 32 0.25 18.91 10.82
N HIS A 33 0.49 18.97 9.51
CA HIS A 33 0.52 17.83 8.61
C HIS A 33 1.82 17.02 8.64
N SER A 34 2.88 17.51 9.28
CA SER A 34 4.19 16.86 9.38
C SER A 34 4.16 15.48 10.06
N ARG A 35 3.16 15.21 10.93
CA ARG A 35 2.95 13.88 11.56
C ARG A 35 2.76 12.76 10.54
N ARG A 36 2.07 13.02 9.42
CA ARG A 36 1.85 12.04 8.33
C ARG A 36 3.11 11.72 7.52
N TYR A 37 4.18 12.48 7.72
CA TYR A 37 5.43 12.36 6.96
C TYR A 37 6.60 11.81 7.78
N SER A 38 6.37 11.37 9.02
CA SER A 38 7.44 10.72 9.80
C SER A 38 7.92 9.43 9.11
N ARG A 39 9.23 9.15 9.17
CA ARG A 39 9.82 7.90 8.64
C ARG A 39 9.07 6.66 9.15
N ARG A 40 8.55 6.71 10.37
CA ARG A 40 7.78 5.64 11.02
C ARG A 40 6.44 5.39 10.32
N TYR A 41 5.73 6.44 9.92
CA TYR A 41 4.49 6.33 9.16
C TYR A 41 4.74 5.79 7.74
N ARG A 42 5.84 6.19 7.08
CA ARG A 42 6.21 5.65 5.75
C ARG A 42 6.50 4.16 5.78
N HIS A 43 7.24 3.70 6.79
CA HIS A 43 7.51 2.27 6.95
C HIS A 43 6.20 1.49 7.12
N LYS A 44 5.31 1.95 8.02
CA LYS A 44 4.02 1.29 8.26
C LYS A 44 3.08 1.32 7.04
N ARG A 45 3.12 2.37 6.22
CA ARG A 45 2.41 2.38 4.93
C ARG A 45 2.93 1.31 3.97
N GLY A 46 4.23 1.02 4.00
CA GLY A 46 4.82 -0.12 3.29
C GLY A 46 4.26 -1.47 3.74
N TRP A 47 4.06 -1.65 5.05
CA TRP A 47 3.42 -2.85 5.60
C TRP A 47 1.98 -3.00 5.13
N VAL A 48 1.18 -1.94 5.17
CA VAL A 48 -0.21 -1.97 4.64
C VAL A 48 -0.23 -2.28 3.15
N LYS A 49 0.70 -1.72 2.37
CA LYS A 49 0.82 -2.04 0.94
C LYS A 49 1.08 -3.53 0.73
N ASN A 50 2.05 -4.11 1.44
CA ASN A 50 2.39 -5.52 1.31
C ASN A 50 1.23 -6.43 1.79
N LEU A 51 0.51 -6.02 2.83
CA LEU A 51 -0.69 -6.71 3.31
C LEU A 51 -1.77 -6.77 2.22
N TRP A 52 -2.05 -5.65 1.55
CA TRP A 52 -3.00 -5.60 0.45
C TRP A 52 -2.56 -6.39 -0.78
N ILE A 53 -1.26 -6.42 -1.08
CA ILE A 53 -0.71 -7.26 -2.15
C ILE A 53 -0.95 -8.74 -1.82
N ALA A 54 -0.64 -9.18 -0.60
CA ALA A 54 -0.86 -10.57 -0.17
C ALA A 54 -2.35 -10.94 -0.18
N ALA A 55 -3.22 -10.07 0.34
CA ALA A 55 -4.66 -10.26 0.31
C ALA A 55 -5.20 -10.33 -1.12
N GLY A 56 -4.73 -9.45 -2.02
CA GLY A 56 -5.11 -9.45 -3.42
C GLY A 56 -4.68 -10.73 -4.16
N VAL A 57 -3.47 -11.23 -3.91
CA VAL A 57 -3.01 -12.52 -4.46
C VAL A 57 -3.90 -13.66 -3.97
N LEU A 58 -4.25 -13.67 -2.68
CA LEU A 58 -5.10 -14.70 -2.10
C LEU A 58 -6.53 -14.66 -2.67
N MET A 59 -7.08 -13.47 -2.90
CA MET A 59 -8.37 -13.27 -3.59
C MET A 59 -8.33 -13.73 -5.06
N LEU A 60 -7.20 -13.56 -5.75
CA LEU A 60 -7.02 -14.06 -7.12
C LEU A 60 -6.94 -15.59 -7.17
N CYS A 61 -6.35 -16.23 -6.17
CA CYS A 61 -6.33 -17.69 -6.06
C CYS A 61 -7.73 -18.27 -5.80
N PHE A 62 -8.57 -17.56 -5.03
CA PHE A 62 -9.92 -17.99 -4.68
C PHE A 62 -10.93 -16.86 -4.95
N PRO A 63 -11.33 -16.66 -6.23
CA PRO A 63 -12.18 -15.54 -6.65
C PRO A 63 -13.67 -15.78 -6.33
N LEU A 64 -13.97 -16.28 -5.13
CA LEU A 64 -15.32 -16.46 -4.64
C LEU A 64 -15.73 -15.23 -3.82
N LEU A 65 -16.88 -14.64 -4.15
CA LEU A 65 -17.50 -13.54 -3.39
C LEU A 65 -17.49 -13.77 -1.86
N PRO A 66 -17.91 -14.93 -1.33
CA PRO A 66 -17.90 -15.17 0.12
C PRO A 66 -16.50 -15.20 0.74
N PHE A 67 -15.45 -15.29 -0.07
CA PHE A 67 -14.06 -15.23 0.39
C PHE A 67 -13.49 -13.81 0.26
N VAL A 68 -13.76 -13.14 -0.85
CA VAL A 68 -13.27 -11.77 -1.12
C VAL A 68 -13.83 -10.75 -0.12
N VAL A 69 -15.12 -10.81 0.19
CA VAL A 69 -15.79 -9.84 1.07
C VAL A 69 -15.23 -9.83 2.49
N PRO A 70 -15.23 -10.96 3.25
CA PRO A 70 -14.69 -10.96 4.61
C PRO A 70 -13.19 -10.67 4.64
N LEU A 71 -12.44 -11.17 3.65
CA LEU A 71 -11.00 -10.97 3.59
C LEU A 71 -10.66 -9.51 3.31
N GLY A 72 -11.41 -8.83 2.43
CA GLY A 72 -11.27 -7.39 2.18
C GLY A 72 -11.61 -6.54 3.40
N LEU A 73 -12.69 -6.88 4.12
CA LEU A 73 -13.06 -6.21 5.36
C LEU A 73 -12.00 -6.37 6.44
N LEU A 74 -11.53 -7.60 6.68
CA LEU A 74 -10.48 -7.90 7.65
C LEU A 74 -9.19 -7.16 7.31
N THR A 75 -8.78 -7.20 6.04
CA THR A 75 -7.59 -6.47 5.56
C THR A 75 -7.73 -4.96 5.77
N SER A 76 -8.93 -4.42 5.60
CA SER A 76 -9.23 -3.01 5.85
C SER A 76 -9.15 -2.66 7.34
N PHE A 77 -9.73 -3.49 8.22
CA PHE A 77 -9.63 -3.32 9.67
C PHE A 77 -8.18 -3.37 10.15
N ILE A 78 -7.38 -4.33 9.69
CA ILE A 78 -5.95 -4.40 10.01
C ILE A 78 -5.22 -3.17 9.49
N SER A 79 -5.55 -2.70 8.28
CA SER A 79 -4.94 -1.48 7.73
C SER A 79 -5.22 -0.27 8.63
N PHE A 80 -6.46 -0.10 9.08
CA PHE A 80 -6.82 0.99 9.99
C PHE A 80 -6.17 0.84 11.35
N ALA A 81 -6.19 -0.34 11.97
CA ALA A 81 -5.54 -0.58 13.26
C ALA A 81 -4.03 -0.30 13.21
N LEU A 82 -3.35 -0.75 12.14
CA LEU A 82 -1.91 -0.53 11.97
C LEU A 82 -1.56 0.97 11.78
N LEU A 83 -2.44 1.71 11.10
CA LEU A 83 -2.32 3.17 10.95
C LEU A 83 -2.70 3.91 12.24
N ASP A 84 -3.67 3.43 13.01
CA ASP A 84 -4.16 4.07 14.23
C ASP A 84 -3.15 3.99 15.37
N GLU A 85 -2.43 2.86 15.50
CA GLU A 85 -1.28 2.71 16.42
C GLU A 85 -0.09 3.68 16.10
N THR A 86 -0.25 4.63 15.18
CA THR A 86 0.74 5.69 14.93
C THR A 86 0.26 7.10 15.23
N ALA A 87 -1.02 7.27 15.57
CA ALA A 87 -1.63 8.57 15.81
C ALA A 87 -1.09 9.23 17.09
#